data_AF-A0AAW1QT48-F1
#
_entry.id   AF-A0AAW1QT48-F1
#
_cell.length_a   1.000
_cell.length_b   1.000
_cell.length_c   1.000
_cell.angle_alpha   90.00
_cell.angle_beta   90.00
_cell.angle_gamma   90.00
#
_symmetry.space_group_name_H-M   'P 1'
#
loop_
_entity.id
_entity.type
_entity.pdbx_description
1 polymer ?
#
loop_
_entity_poly.entity_id
_entity_poly.type
_entity_poly.pdbx_seq_one_letter_code
_entity_poly.pdbx_strand_id
1 'polypeptide(L)'
;MELSDEDVAAFKEVFDMVDVDGGGSISGEEVQKLMELLGMDSSPEEVATMIADIDQDGNGEVDFQEFLSVMAGAQQPAYSKKELLRAFRLFADKDAPAGRITQGTLEKALVTYCGDKVSEEDLTQLISQLAVDEHGWIDFQQAVDLFMTK
;
A
#
# COMPACT_ATOMS: atom_id res chain seq x y z
N MET A 1 8.10 10.22 -6.82
CA MET A 1 9.50 9.81 -6.57
C MET A 1 10.02 9.24 -7.87
N GLU A 2 11.16 9.70 -8.35
CA GLU A 2 11.87 8.99 -9.43
C GLU A 2 12.53 7.77 -8.80
N LEU A 3 12.36 6.59 -9.40
CA LEU A 3 13.06 5.38 -9.00
C LEU A 3 14.57 5.60 -9.18
N SER A 4 15.38 5.21 -8.20
CA SER A 4 16.84 5.28 -8.32
C SER A 4 17.33 4.16 -9.25
N ASP A 5 18.46 4.35 -9.93
CA ASP A 5 19.04 3.32 -10.81
C ASP A 5 19.27 1.98 -10.07
N GLU A 6 19.55 2.03 -8.76
CA GLU A 6 19.69 0.83 -7.91
C GLU A 6 18.35 0.11 -7.68
N ASP A 7 17.26 0.85 -7.49
CA ASP A 7 15.92 0.28 -7.35
C ASP A 7 15.48 -0.39 -8.66
N VAL A 8 15.73 0.28 -9.80
CA VAL A 8 15.46 -0.27 -11.13
C VAL A 8 16.24 -1.55 -11.38
N ALA A 9 17.51 -1.62 -10.95
CA ALA A 9 18.33 -2.82 -11.07
C ALA A 9 17.79 -3.98 -10.20
N ALA A 10 17.39 -3.71 -8.96
CA ALA A 10 16.78 -4.71 -8.09
C ALA A 10 15.45 -5.22 -8.66
N PHE A 11 14.60 -4.32 -9.17
CA PHE A 11 13.34 -4.70 -9.82
C PHE A 11 13.58 -5.48 -11.11
N LYS A 12 14.65 -5.18 -11.85
CA LYS A 12 15.07 -5.96 -13.01
C LYS A 12 15.45 -7.40 -12.62
N GLU A 13 16.20 -7.59 -11.54
CA GLU A 13 16.53 -8.94 -11.05
C GLU A 13 15.30 -9.73 -10.61
N VAL A 14 14.33 -9.07 -9.97
CA VAL A 14 13.05 -9.71 -9.63
C VAL A 14 12.27 -10.04 -10.89
N PHE A 15 12.20 -9.12 -11.86
CA PHE A 15 11.51 -9.36 -13.13
C PHE A 15 12.10 -10.56 -13.88
N ASP A 16 13.43 -10.63 -14.04
CA ASP A 16 14.15 -11.76 -14.64
C ASP A 16 13.98 -13.08 -13.85
N MET A 17 13.64 -13.02 -12.55
CA MET A 17 13.34 -14.20 -11.75
C MET A 17 11.92 -14.73 -11.99
N VAL A 18 11.01 -13.85 -12.40
CA VAL A 18 9.59 -14.16 -12.64
C VAL A 18 9.34 -14.53 -14.10
N ASP A 19 9.99 -13.83 -15.03
CA ASP A 19 10.03 -14.12 -16.46
C ASP A 19 10.91 -15.37 -16.69
N VAL A 20 10.31 -16.54 -16.53
CA VAL A 20 11.02 -17.83 -16.60
C VAL A 20 11.30 -18.21 -18.05
N ASP A 21 10.43 -17.79 -18.97
CA ASP A 21 10.59 -18.08 -20.40
C ASP A 21 11.52 -17.10 -21.13
N GLY A 22 11.85 -15.97 -20.50
CA GLY A 22 12.74 -14.95 -21.03
C GLY A 22 12.12 -14.14 -22.17
N GLY A 23 10.78 -14.08 -22.22
CA GLY A 23 9.99 -13.40 -23.23
C GLY A 23 10.09 -11.87 -23.13
N GLY A 24 10.48 -11.35 -21.97
CA GLY A 24 10.49 -9.91 -21.67
C GLY A 24 9.13 -9.38 -21.20
N SER A 25 8.18 -10.27 -20.94
CA SER A 25 6.85 -10.01 -20.38
C SER A 25 6.53 -11.10 -19.36
N ILE A 26 5.78 -10.76 -18.32
CA ILE A 26 5.34 -11.70 -17.30
C ILE A 26 3.90 -12.08 -17.58
N SER A 27 3.66 -13.35 -17.86
CA SER A 27 2.33 -13.91 -18.04
C SER A 27 1.62 -14.16 -16.69
N GLY A 28 0.28 -14.32 -16.72
CA GLY A 28 -0.49 -14.69 -15.52
C GLY A 28 -0.07 -15.99 -14.86
N GLU A 29 0.43 -16.95 -15.65
CA GLU A 29 0.95 -18.20 -15.12
C GLU A 29 2.26 -17.99 -14.35
N GLU A 30 3.09 -17.02 -14.75
CA GLU A 30 4.36 -16.69 -14.10
C GLU A 30 4.16 -15.89 -12.81
N VAL A 31 3.22 -14.93 -12.80
CA VAL A 31 2.81 -14.25 -11.56
C VAL A 31 2.29 -15.26 -10.55
N GLN A 32 1.48 -16.23 -10.99
CA GLN A 32 0.94 -17.26 -10.10
C GLN A 32 2.04 -18.14 -9.50
N LYS A 33 3.00 -18.59 -10.33
CA LYS A 33 4.17 -19.34 -9.86
C LYS A 33 5.02 -18.54 -8.88
N LEU A 34 5.20 -17.24 -9.11
CA LEU A 34 5.92 -16.36 -8.18
C LEU A 34 5.21 -16.32 -6.82
N MET A 35 3.89 -16.13 -6.80
CA MET A 35 3.12 -16.09 -5.57
C MET A 35 3.22 -17.42 -4.80
N GLU A 36 3.14 -18.55 -5.50
CA GLU A 36 3.39 -19.87 -4.91
C GLU A 36 4.82 -20.00 -4.35
N LEU A 37 5.83 -19.48 -5.06
CA LEU A 37 7.23 -19.51 -4.62
C LEU A 37 7.47 -18.67 -3.36
N LEU A 38 6.75 -17.55 -3.22
CA LEU A 38 6.77 -16.67 -2.06
C LEU A 38 5.92 -17.21 -0.89
N GLY A 39 5.22 -18.32 -1.08
CA GLY A 39 4.33 -18.92 -0.08
C GLY A 39 3.03 -18.12 0.12
N MET A 40 2.66 -17.28 -0.85
CA MET A 40 1.41 -16.54 -0.88
C MET A 40 0.38 -17.31 -1.72
N ASP A 41 -0.63 -17.86 -1.06
CA ASP A 41 -1.71 -18.58 -1.74
C ASP A 41 -2.64 -17.56 -2.42
N SER A 42 -2.40 -17.29 -3.71
CA SER A 42 -3.21 -16.37 -4.50
C SER A 42 -4.07 -17.16 -5.48
N SER A 43 -5.37 -16.88 -5.52
CA SER A 43 -6.27 -17.56 -6.45
C SER A 43 -6.04 -17.09 -7.89
N PRO A 44 -6.31 -17.93 -8.91
CA PRO A 44 -6.19 -17.53 -10.32
C PRO A 44 -7.00 -16.26 -10.64
N GLU A 45 -8.16 -16.10 -10.01
CA GLU A 45 -9.01 -14.91 -10.16
C GLU A 45 -8.37 -13.65 -9.57
N GLU A 46 -7.63 -13.77 -8.47
CA GLU A 46 -6.90 -12.64 -7.88
C GLU A 46 -5.70 -12.26 -8.73
N VAL A 47 -4.95 -13.25 -9.23
CA VAL A 47 -3.83 -13.01 -10.16
C VAL A 47 -4.32 -12.36 -11.45
N ALA A 48 -5.43 -12.84 -12.02
CA ALA A 48 -6.02 -12.24 -13.21
C ALA A 48 -6.52 -10.81 -12.95
N THR A 49 -7.06 -10.54 -11.77
CA THR A 49 -7.45 -9.18 -11.36
C THR A 49 -6.22 -8.28 -11.21
N MET A 50 -5.15 -8.78 -10.57
CA MET A 50 -3.89 -8.04 -10.42
C MET A 50 -3.31 -7.71 -11.79
N ILE A 51 -3.25 -8.66 -12.72
CA ILE A 51 -2.75 -8.40 -14.06
C ILE A 51 -3.64 -7.40 -14.78
N ALA A 52 -4.96 -7.54 -14.73
CA ALA A 52 -5.87 -6.60 -15.37
C ALA A 52 -5.80 -5.16 -14.81
N ASP A 53 -5.35 -4.97 -13.56
CA ASP A 53 -5.11 -3.65 -12.97
C ASP A 53 -3.77 -3.03 -13.42
N ILE A 54 -2.85 -3.85 -13.91
CA ILE A 54 -1.47 -3.50 -14.25
C ILE A 54 -1.29 -3.35 -15.77
N ASP A 55 -1.85 -4.30 -16.51
CA ASP A 55 -1.85 -4.44 -17.97
C ASP A 55 -2.60 -3.24 -18.60
N GLN A 56 -1.83 -2.23 -19.00
CA GLN A 56 -2.36 -0.98 -19.54
C GLN A 56 -2.68 -1.10 -21.02
N ASP A 57 -1.94 -1.96 -21.74
CA ASP A 57 -2.14 -2.18 -23.17
C ASP A 57 -3.19 -3.27 -23.48
N GLY A 58 -3.60 -4.02 -22.45
CA GLY A 58 -4.63 -5.06 -22.50
C GLY A 58 -4.16 -6.32 -23.22
N ASN A 59 -2.85 -6.58 -23.25
CA ASN A 59 -2.28 -7.71 -23.98
C ASN A 59 -2.34 -9.04 -23.19
N GLY A 60 -2.68 -8.99 -21.89
CA GLY A 60 -2.79 -10.13 -20.99
C GLY A 60 -1.49 -10.56 -20.32
N GLU A 61 -0.41 -9.80 -20.50
CA GLU A 61 0.93 -9.97 -19.96
C GLU A 61 1.41 -8.65 -19.36
N VAL A 62 2.40 -8.69 -18.48
CA VAL A 62 2.95 -7.49 -17.83
C VAL A 62 4.36 -7.25 -18.33
N ASP A 63 4.58 -6.18 -19.08
CA ASP A 63 5.92 -5.82 -19.54
C ASP A 63 6.78 -5.18 -18.43
N PHE A 64 8.09 -5.05 -18.68
CA PHE A 64 9.00 -4.49 -17.67
C PHE A 64 8.65 -3.04 -17.27
N GLN A 65 8.13 -2.21 -18.17
CA GLN A 65 7.67 -0.86 -17.83
C GLN A 65 6.42 -0.90 -16.96
N GLU A 66 5.47 -1.78 -17.28
CA GLU A 66 4.26 -1.97 -16.48
C GLU A 66 4.60 -2.50 -15.08
N PHE A 67 5.46 -3.50 -15.00
CA PHE A 67 6.01 -4.03 -13.75
C PHE A 67 6.73 -2.95 -12.93
N LEU A 68 7.56 -2.13 -13.56
CA LEU A 68 8.20 -0.99 -12.89
C LEU A 68 7.17 0.03 -12.42
N SER A 69 6.14 0.30 -13.21
CA SER A 69 5.09 1.25 -12.84
C SER A 69 4.29 0.75 -11.63
N VAL A 70 4.16 -0.57 -11.50
CA VAL A 70 3.57 -1.24 -10.34
C VAL A 70 4.51 -1.29 -9.17
N MET A 71 5.79 -1.59 -9.35
CA MET A 71 6.76 -1.66 -8.26
C MET A 71 7.14 -0.27 -7.73
N ALA A 72 7.26 0.71 -8.62
CA ALA A 72 7.32 2.14 -8.27
C ALA A 72 6.04 2.61 -7.60
N GLY A 73 4.89 2.08 -8.06
CA GLY A 73 3.59 2.25 -7.45
C GLY A 73 3.37 1.37 -6.21
N ALA A 74 4.19 0.37 -5.91
CA ALA A 74 4.03 -0.53 -4.77
C ALA A 74 4.71 0.07 -3.53
N GLN A 75 5.50 1.13 -3.72
CA GLN A 75 5.73 2.15 -2.70
C GLN A 75 4.53 3.09 -2.51
N GLN A 76 3.31 2.70 -2.93
CA GLN A 76 2.13 3.33 -2.36
C GLN A 76 2.15 3.02 -0.87
N PRO A 77 2.04 4.04 -0.01
CA PRO A 77 1.94 3.80 1.42
C PRO A 77 0.78 2.85 1.69
N ALA A 78 0.90 2.07 2.76
CA ALA A 78 -0.02 0.99 3.14
C ALA A 78 -1.53 1.36 3.12
N TYR A 79 -1.85 2.65 3.01
CA TYR A 79 -3.19 3.20 2.86
C TYR A 79 -3.26 4.27 1.78
N SER A 80 -4.28 4.17 0.92
CA SER A 80 -4.62 5.29 0.06
C SER A 80 -5.18 6.45 0.91
N LYS A 81 -4.88 7.70 0.53
CA LYS A 81 -5.46 8.90 1.19
C LYS A 81 -6.99 8.81 1.28
N LYS A 82 -7.65 8.16 0.32
CA LYS A 82 -9.11 7.93 0.29
C LYS A 82 -9.59 6.99 1.39
N GLU A 83 -8.85 5.92 1.69
CA GLU A 83 -9.22 4.97 2.74
C GLU A 83 -9.04 5.58 4.13
N LEU A 84 -7.93 6.28 4.37
CA LEU A 84 -7.73 7.05 5.59
C LEU A 84 -8.82 8.11 5.77
N LEU A 85 -9.21 8.81 4.70
CA LEU A 85 -10.30 9.79 4.73
C LEU A 85 -11.67 9.15 5.05
N ARG A 86 -11.93 7.92 4.58
CA ARG A 86 -13.18 7.20 4.90
C ARG A 86 -13.22 6.77 6.36
N ALA A 87 -12.13 6.20 6.85
CA ALA A 87 -11.98 5.84 8.26
C ALA A 87 -12.17 7.08 9.15
N PHE A 88 -11.50 8.18 8.80
CA PHE A 88 -11.67 9.47 9.46
C PHE A 88 -13.13 9.92 9.46
N ARG A 89 -13.84 9.86 8.34
CA ARG A 89 -15.23 10.33 8.27
C ARG A 89 -16.18 9.48 9.13
N LEU A 90 -15.86 8.21 9.33
CA LEU A 90 -16.64 7.30 10.17
C LEU A 90 -16.40 7.56 11.66
N PHE A 91 -15.16 7.90 12.01
CA PHE A 91 -14.70 8.00 13.39
C PHE A 91 -14.58 9.45 13.89
N ALA A 92 -14.63 10.45 13.03
CA ALA A 92 -14.50 11.87 13.41
C ALA A 92 -15.46 12.22 14.56
N ASP A 93 -14.88 12.72 15.65
CA ASP A 93 -15.62 13.17 16.82
C ASP A 93 -16.55 14.33 16.44
N LYS A 94 -17.79 14.31 16.92
CA LYS A 94 -18.78 15.37 16.59
C LYS A 94 -18.42 16.72 17.22
N ASP A 95 -17.68 16.67 18.31
CA ASP A 95 -17.14 17.82 19.02
C ASP A 95 -15.82 18.32 18.39
N ALA A 96 -15.38 17.69 17.30
CA ALA A 96 -14.16 18.02 16.59
C ALA A 96 -14.28 19.17 15.62
N PRO A 97 -13.30 20.10 15.61
CA PRO A 97 -13.07 20.89 14.42
C PRO A 97 -12.71 19.96 13.25
N ALA A 98 -13.21 20.32 12.06
CA ALA A 98 -12.98 19.55 10.85
C ALA A 98 -11.48 19.40 10.57
N GLY A 99 -11.05 18.15 10.34
CA GLY A 99 -9.64 17.81 10.11
C GLY A 99 -8.85 17.48 11.38
N ARG A 100 -9.48 17.44 12.56
CA ARG A 100 -8.84 16.96 13.78
C ARG A 100 -9.56 15.75 14.38
N ILE A 101 -8.80 14.91 15.08
CA ILE A 101 -9.29 13.71 15.78
C ILE A 101 -8.59 13.56 17.13
N THR A 102 -9.20 12.81 18.03
CA THR A 102 -8.54 12.40 19.28
C THR A 102 -7.71 11.13 19.07
N GLN A 103 -6.75 10.90 19.96
CA GLN A 103 -5.86 9.73 19.89
C GLN A 103 -6.63 8.40 19.90
N GLY A 104 -7.60 8.25 20.81
CA GLY A 104 -8.39 7.02 20.91
C GLY A 104 -9.31 6.79 19.71
N THR A 105 -9.71 7.86 19.03
CA THR A 105 -10.50 7.79 17.80
C THR A 105 -9.63 7.36 16.62
N LEU A 106 -8.41 7.89 16.51
CA LEU A 106 -7.44 7.47 15.49
C LEU A 106 -7.05 6.00 15.67
N GLU A 107 -6.77 5.58 16.89
CA GLU A 107 -6.43 4.18 17.22
C GLU A 107 -7.54 3.23 16.79
N LYS A 108 -8.80 3.52 17.17
CA LYS A 108 -9.94 2.69 16.75
C LYS A 108 -10.13 2.66 15.23
N ALA A 109 -9.96 3.80 14.56
CA ALA A 109 -10.06 3.88 13.12
C ALA A 109 -9.00 3.00 12.44
N LEU A 110 -7.76 3.08 12.92
CA LEU A 110 -6.66 2.29 12.39
C LEU A 110 -6.81 0.81 12.76
N VAL A 111 -7.15 0.43 13.99
CA VAL A 111 -7.38 -0.99 14.33
C VAL A 111 -8.52 -1.58 13.49
N THR A 112 -9.57 -0.81 13.20
CA THR A 112 -10.72 -1.29 12.40
C THR A 112 -10.41 -1.41 10.91
N TYR A 113 -9.63 -0.50 10.34
CA TYR A 113 -9.34 -0.45 8.89
C TYR A 113 -7.95 -0.99 8.50
N CYS A 114 -7.03 -1.03 9.45
CA CYS A 114 -5.60 -1.32 9.29
C CYS A 114 -5.12 -2.50 10.15
N GLY A 115 -5.96 -3.03 11.06
CA GLY A 115 -5.57 -4.05 12.05
C GLY A 115 -5.14 -5.40 11.48
N ASP A 116 -5.44 -5.70 10.22
CA ASP A 116 -5.00 -6.93 9.55
C ASP A 116 -3.56 -6.83 9.00
N LYS A 117 -3.05 -5.60 8.81
CA LYS A 117 -1.74 -5.34 8.19
C LYS A 117 -0.71 -4.73 9.12
N VAL A 118 -1.11 -4.22 10.29
CA VAL A 118 -0.21 -3.58 11.26
C VAL A 118 -0.56 -4.05 12.67
N SER A 119 0.46 -4.49 13.41
CA SER A 119 0.35 -4.90 14.81
C SER A 119 -0.07 -3.74 15.71
N GLU A 120 -0.81 -4.01 16.78
CA GLU A 120 -1.19 -2.98 17.77
C GLU A 120 0.03 -2.20 18.33
N GLU A 121 1.18 -2.86 18.45
CA GLU A 121 2.43 -2.25 18.90
C GLU A 121 2.94 -1.16 17.93
N ASP A 122 2.97 -1.45 16.63
CA ASP A 122 3.38 -0.50 15.60
C ASP A 122 2.39 0.67 15.48
N LEU A 123 1.08 0.40 15.58
CA LEU A 123 0.06 1.44 15.62
C LEU A 123 0.26 2.39 16.80
N THR A 124 0.47 1.83 17.99
CA THR A 124 0.72 2.63 19.21
C THR A 124 1.95 3.51 19.06
N GLN A 125 3.01 2.98 18.44
CA GLN A 125 4.24 3.72 18.20
C GLN A 125 4.08 4.82 17.15
N LEU A 126 3.28 4.60 16.10
CA LEU A 126 2.96 5.61 15.09
C LEU A 126 2.09 6.72 15.67
N ILE A 127 1.07 6.37 16.45
CA ILE A 127 0.18 7.34 17.09
C ILE A 127 0.92 8.18 18.13
N SER A 128 1.88 7.60 18.85
CA SER A 128 2.70 8.32 19.83
C SER A 128 3.67 9.34 19.20
N GLN A 129 3.95 9.24 17.90
CA GLN A 129 4.77 10.21 17.17
C GLN A 129 3.99 11.44 16.72
N LEU A 130 2.65 11.41 16.82
CA LEU A 130 1.81 12.49 16.36
C LEU A 130 1.81 13.66 17.35
N ALA A 131 1.82 14.87 16.81
CA ALA A 131 1.75 16.06 17.65
C ALA A 131 0.30 16.26 18.10
N VAL A 132 0.10 16.19 19.41
CA VAL A 132 -1.17 16.58 20.05
C VAL A 132 -1.14 18.06 20.38
N ASP A 133 -2.20 18.75 20.00
CA ASP A 133 -2.42 20.15 20.29
C ASP A 133 -2.80 20.37 21.77
N GLU A 134 -2.94 21.63 22.20
CA GLU A 134 -3.22 22.00 23.61
C GLU A 134 -4.53 21.43 24.17
N HIS A 135 -5.41 20.96 23.28
CA HIS A 135 -6.68 20.35 23.61
C HIS A 135 -6.66 18.81 23.57
N GLY A 136 -5.54 18.17 23.23
CA GLY A 136 -5.43 16.72 23.00
C GLY A 136 -5.90 16.25 21.62
N TRP A 137 -5.84 17.15 20.63
CA TRP A 137 -6.30 16.91 19.26
C TRP A 137 -5.12 16.69 18.33
N ILE A 138 -5.23 15.69 17.47
CA ILE A 138 -4.23 15.38 16.45
C ILE A 138 -4.72 15.92 15.12
N ASP A 139 -3.81 16.57 14.39
CA ASP A 139 -4.08 16.98 13.02
C ASP A 139 -4.10 15.77 12.08
N PHE A 140 -5.22 15.57 11.38
CA PHE A 140 -5.38 14.43 10.50
C PHE A 140 -4.43 14.48 9.31
N GLN A 141 -4.14 15.67 8.78
CA GLN A 141 -3.25 15.81 7.64
C GLN A 141 -1.82 15.41 8.02
N GLN A 142 -1.37 15.76 9.23
CA GLN A 142 -0.11 15.29 9.81
C GLN A 142 -0.10 13.78 10.02
N ALA A 143 -1.19 13.20 10.53
CA ALA A 143 -1.29 11.76 10.70
C ALA A 143 -1.15 11.04 9.34
N VAL A 144 -1.97 11.43 8.36
CA VAL A 144 -1.92 10.87 7.00
C VAL A 144 -0.53 11.03 6.40
N ASP A 145 0.09 12.20 6.52
CA ASP A 145 1.43 12.46 5.99
C ASP A 145 2.48 11.52 6.61
N LEU A 146 2.40 11.28 7.92
CA LEU A 146 3.27 10.34 8.63
C LEU A 146 3.06 8.88 8.16
N PHE A 147 1.79 8.47 7.99
CA PHE A 147 1.43 7.15 7.47
C PHE A 147 1.75 6.99 5.98
N MET A 148 1.88 8.09 5.23
CA MET A 148 2.18 8.09 3.81
C MET A 148 3.66 8.25 3.47
N THR A 149 4.47 8.67 4.45
CA THR A 149 5.91 8.94 4.30
C THR A 149 6.78 7.77 4.77
N LYS A 150 6.20 6.77 5.45
CA LYS A 150 6.85 5.52 5.83
C LYS A 150 6.30 4.36 5.02
#